data_AF-A0A3M2BTD2-F1
#
_entry.id   AF-A0A3M2BTD2-F1
#
_cell.length_a   1.000
_cell.length_b   1.000
_cell.length_c   1.000
_cell.angle_alpha   90.00
_cell.angle_beta   90.00
_cell.angle_gamma   90.00
#
_symmetry.space_group_name_H-M   'P 1'
#
loop_
_entity.id
_entity.type
_entity.pdbx_description
1 polymer ?
#
loop_
_entity_poly.entity_id
_entity_poly.type
_entity_poly.pdbx_seq_one_letter_code
_entity_poly.pdbx_strand_id
1 'polypeptide(L)'
;IFKNLGMTALDVDGARIPVDDPRLDPLWAAVDTLDIPVLIHSGDPAEFWQPHDRFNERWLELKLRPRRIRPPEAFPPWEQIMEEQRSLFRRWPGIDFISAHLHWMGNDLGRLGRILDEIPNMYVGLGAVLYELGRQPRFAREWLVRYQDRVLMGKDSYDREEFNTYFRVFETADEYFPYYRRYHAFWRMYGLDLPDDVLRKVYYENALRIIPGLDRSRFPGGAEPAQGESGRGG
;
A
#
# COMPACT_ATOMS: atom_id res chain seq x y z
N ILE A 1 -7.37 7.30 6.18
CA ILE A 1 -8.65 7.35 5.42
C ILE A 1 -9.04 5.95 4.99
N PHE A 2 -10.31 5.59 5.16
CA PHE A 2 -10.83 4.26 4.81
C PHE A 2 -11.50 4.25 3.43
N LYS A 3 -11.70 3.04 2.91
CA LYS A 3 -12.21 2.79 1.56
C LYS A 3 -13.63 3.25 1.27
N ASN A 4 -14.39 3.67 2.28
CA ASN A 4 -15.72 4.22 2.03
C ASN A 4 -15.63 5.50 1.17
N LEU A 5 -14.59 6.33 1.35
CA LEU A 5 -14.33 7.46 0.46
C LEU A 5 -13.99 6.95 -0.95
N GLY A 6 -14.69 7.44 -1.97
CA GLY A 6 -14.56 6.95 -3.35
C GLY A 6 -15.39 5.71 -3.68
N MET A 7 -15.87 4.94 -2.69
CA MET A 7 -16.67 3.72 -2.96
C MET A 7 -18.13 3.86 -2.54
N THR A 8 -18.41 4.28 -1.31
CA THR A 8 -19.77 4.19 -0.72
C THR A 8 -20.18 5.44 0.05
N ALA A 9 -19.27 6.38 0.32
CA ALA A 9 -19.62 7.64 0.94
C ALA A 9 -20.48 8.46 -0.03
N LEU A 10 -21.61 8.94 0.47
CA LEU A 10 -22.55 9.79 -0.26
C LEU A 10 -22.58 11.17 0.37
N ASP A 11 -22.79 12.20 -0.45
CA ASP A 11 -23.10 13.54 0.03
C ASP A 11 -24.60 13.70 0.37
N VAL A 12 -24.99 14.92 0.71
CA VAL A 12 -26.35 15.25 1.14
C VAL A 12 -27.40 15.04 0.05
N ASP A 13 -26.99 15.04 -1.21
CA ASP A 13 -27.86 14.83 -2.37
C ASP A 13 -27.88 13.34 -2.79
N GLY A 14 -27.18 12.48 -2.05
CA GLY A 14 -27.06 11.06 -2.34
C GLY A 14 -26.06 10.72 -3.45
N ALA A 15 -25.24 11.69 -3.89
CA ALA A 15 -24.20 11.45 -4.89
C ALA A 15 -22.93 10.89 -4.22
N ARG A 16 -22.27 9.94 -4.90
CA ARG A 16 -21.00 9.36 -4.43
C ARG A 16 -19.93 10.45 -4.35
N ILE A 17 -19.19 10.48 -3.25
CA ILE A 17 -18.03 11.37 -3.05
C ILE A 17 -16.77 10.71 -3.65
N PRO A 18 -16.17 11.27 -4.72
CA PRO A 18 -14.88 10.84 -5.28
C PRO A 18 -13.73 10.95 -4.27
N VAL A 19 -12.63 10.22 -4.51
CA VAL A 19 -11.44 10.34 -3.64
C VAL A 19 -10.79 11.73 -3.72
N ASP A 20 -10.82 12.36 -4.89
CA ASP A 20 -10.26 13.69 -5.16
C ASP A 20 -11.32 14.81 -5.24
N ASP A 21 -12.45 14.61 -4.55
CA ASP A 21 -13.53 15.60 -4.50
C ASP A 21 -13.01 16.97 -4.04
N PRO A 22 -13.18 18.05 -4.83
CA PRO A 22 -12.61 19.36 -4.51
C PRO A 22 -13.22 19.98 -3.24
N ARG A 23 -14.38 19.50 -2.78
CA ARG A 23 -14.94 19.93 -1.49
C ARG A 23 -14.05 19.53 -0.31
N LEU A 24 -13.14 18.57 -0.50
CA LEU A 24 -12.15 18.15 0.50
C LEU A 24 -10.86 18.97 0.43
N ASP A 25 -10.65 19.83 -0.56
CA ASP A 25 -9.42 20.64 -0.70
C ASP A 25 -9.04 21.45 0.56
N PRO A 26 -9.99 22.05 1.33
CA PRO A 26 -9.64 22.71 2.58
C PRO A 26 -9.04 21.78 3.65
N LEU A 27 -9.46 20.50 3.68
CA LEU A 27 -8.88 19.49 4.57
C LEU A 27 -7.43 19.21 4.15
N TRP A 28 -7.18 19.05 2.85
CA TRP A 28 -5.86 18.76 2.33
C TRP A 28 -4.90 19.93 2.53
N ALA A 29 -5.36 21.18 2.35
CA ALA A 29 -4.57 22.36 2.67
C ALA A 29 -4.12 22.40 4.14
N ALA A 30 -4.99 21.99 5.06
CA ALA A 30 -4.65 21.90 6.48
C ALA A 30 -3.65 20.77 6.76
N VAL A 31 -3.82 19.60 6.14
CA VAL A 31 -2.88 18.47 6.25
C VAL A 31 -1.48 18.86 5.77
N ASP A 32 -1.40 19.53 4.62
CA ASP A 32 -0.14 20.02 4.04
C ASP A 32 0.54 21.03 4.97
N THR A 33 -0.22 21.98 5.52
CA THR A 33 0.28 22.98 6.48
C THR A 33 0.82 22.34 7.76
N LEU A 34 0.25 21.21 8.19
CA LEU A 34 0.61 20.53 9.43
C LEU A 34 1.72 19.48 9.24
N ASP A 35 2.18 19.24 8.00
CA ASP A 35 3.19 18.24 7.67
C ASP A 35 2.81 16.83 8.17
N ILE A 36 1.54 16.44 7.97
CA ILE A 36 1.01 15.15 8.42
C ILE A 36 0.94 14.17 7.23
N PRO A 37 1.62 13.01 7.29
CA PRO A 37 1.46 12.00 6.25
C PRO A 37 0.07 11.35 6.30
N VAL A 38 -0.44 10.92 5.15
CA VAL A 38 -1.80 10.37 5.03
C VAL A 38 -1.76 8.92 4.54
N LEU A 39 -2.09 7.98 5.42
CA LEU A 39 -2.46 6.63 5.02
C LEU A 39 -3.88 6.62 4.45
N ILE A 40 -4.01 6.21 3.19
CA ILE A 40 -5.29 6.13 2.49
C ILE A 40 -5.50 4.74 1.89
N HIS A 41 -6.66 4.17 2.19
CA HIS A 41 -7.15 2.94 1.61
C HIS A 41 -8.26 3.32 0.63
N SER A 42 -8.03 3.20 -0.67
CA SER A 42 -9.06 3.34 -1.71
C SER A 42 -9.11 2.05 -2.52
N GLY A 43 -10.33 1.64 -2.88
CA GLY A 43 -10.53 0.40 -3.62
C GLY A 43 -10.31 -0.87 -2.78
N ASP A 44 -10.30 -1.99 -3.49
CA ASP A 44 -10.05 -3.35 -3.04
C ASP A 44 -9.30 -4.05 -4.24
N PRO A 45 -8.90 -5.33 -4.19
CA PRO A 45 -8.34 -6.03 -5.35
C PRO A 45 -9.22 -5.86 -6.60
N ALA A 46 -8.59 -5.58 -7.75
CA ALA A 46 -9.30 -5.29 -9.01
C ALA A 46 -10.24 -6.43 -9.44
N GLU A 47 -9.88 -7.65 -9.07
CA GLU A 47 -10.66 -8.86 -9.33
C GLU A 47 -12.03 -8.87 -8.68
N PHE A 48 -12.28 -8.01 -7.69
CA PHE A 48 -13.60 -7.89 -7.08
C PHE A 48 -14.61 -7.20 -8.03
N TRP A 49 -14.14 -6.46 -9.02
CA TRP A 49 -14.93 -5.88 -10.11
C TRP A 49 -15.04 -6.80 -11.33
N GLN A 50 -14.31 -7.92 -11.35
CA GLN A 50 -14.31 -8.86 -12.48
C GLN A 50 -15.43 -9.91 -12.31
N PRO A 51 -15.87 -10.56 -13.40
CA PRO A 51 -16.84 -11.66 -13.32
C PRO A 51 -16.45 -12.72 -12.29
N HIS A 52 -17.41 -13.23 -11.51
CA HIS A 52 -17.16 -14.31 -10.55
C HIS A 52 -17.18 -15.68 -11.25
N ASP A 53 -16.15 -15.95 -12.04
CA ASP A 53 -16.02 -17.18 -12.81
C ASP A 53 -14.64 -17.86 -12.60
N ARG A 54 -14.40 -18.94 -13.36
CA ARG A 54 -13.16 -19.73 -13.25
C ARG A 54 -11.89 -18.99 -13.68
N PHE A 55 -12.01 -17.82 -14.31
CA PHE A 55 -10.88 -17.00 -14.76
C PHE A 55 -10.52 -15.90 -13.74
N ASN A 56 -11.34 -15.69 -12.72
CA ASN A 56 -11.08 -14.74 -11.65
C ASN A 56 -10.13 -15.37 -10.61
N GLU A 57 -8.92 -14.82 -10.43
CA GLU A 57 -7.95 -15.36 -9.46
C GLU A 57 -8.46 -15.30 -7.99
N ARG A 58 -9.44 -14.42 -7.70
CA ARG A 58 -10.11 -14.32 -6.39
C ARG A 58 -11.37 -15.14 -6.30
N TRP A 59 -11.62 -16.07 -7.22
CA TRP A 59 -12.82 -16.90 -7.22
C TRP A 59 -13.12 -17.55 -5.87
N LEU A 60 -12.12 -18.17 -5.21
CA LEU A 60 -12.30 -18.83 -3.91
C LEU A 60 -12.65 -17.82 -2.82
N GLU A 61 -11.96 -16.68 -2.80
CA GLU A 61 -12.22 -15.60 -1.86
C GLU A 61 -13.65 -15.06 -2.01
N LEU A 62 -14.06 -14.76 -3.23
CA LEU A 62 -15.40 -14.27 -3.54
C LEU A 62 -16.47 -15.33 -3.27
N LYS A 63 -16.15 -16.61 -3.46
CA LYS A 63 -17.04 -17.73 -3.09
C LYS A 63 -17.26 -17.81 -1.58
N LEU A 64 -16.20 -17.63 -0.79
CA LEU A 64 -16.26 -17.67 0.68
C LEU A 64 -16.75 -16.34 1.29
N ARG A 65 -16.61 -15.22 0.57
CA ARG A 65 -16.97 -13.87 1.01
C ARG A 65 -17.70 -13.09 -0.10
N PRO A 66 -18.95 -13.47 -0.47
CA PRO A 66 -19.66 -12.86 -1.60
C PRO A 66 -19.89 -11.35 -1.50
N ARG A 67 -19.95 -10.80 -0.28
CA ARG A 67 -20.05 -9.34 -0.05
C ARG A 67 -18.83 -8.54 -0.52
N ARG A 68 -17.73 -9.20 -0.92
CA ARG A 68 -16.54 -8.56 -1.49
C ARG A 68 -16.71 -8.22 -2.97
N ILE A 69 -17.68 -8.81 -3.67
CA ILE A 69 -17.97 -8.48 -5.07
C ILE A 69 -18.36 -6.99 -5.18
N ARG A 70 -17.91 -6.35 -6.26
CA ARG A 70 -18.14 -4.94 -6.57
C ARG A 70 -18.87 -4.84 -7.92
N PRO A 71 -20.19 -5.05 -7.92
CA PRO A 71 -20.98 -4.97 -9.15
C PRO A 71 -21.01 -3.52 -9.68
N PRO A 72 -20.96 -3.32 -11.01
CA PRO A 72 -20.89 -1.99 -11.62
C PRO A 72 -22.13 -1.13 -11.34
N GLU A 73 -23.26 -1.74 -10.99
CA GLU A 73 -24.49 -1.02 -10.60
C GLU A 73 -24.38 -0.36 -9.22
N ALA A 74 -23.44 -0.80 -8.38
CA ALA A 74 -23.28 -0.30 -7.01
C ALA A 74 -21.94 0.39 -6.76
N PHE A 75 -20.94 0.19 -7.60
CA PHE A 75 -19.60 0.73 -7.42
C PHE A 75 -19.05 1.32 -8.72
N PRO A 76 -18.33 2.45 -8.66
CA PRO A 76 -17.61 2.96 -9.83
C PRO A 76 -16.53 1.96 -10.28
N PRO A 77 -16.08 2.02 -11.55
CA PRO A 77 -15.00 1.19 -12.04
C PRO A 77 -13.74 1.29 -11.19
N TRP A 78 -13.02 0.18 -11.02
CA TRP A 78 -11.78 0.15 -10.24
C TRP A 78 -10.78 1.21 -10.70
N GLU A 79 -10.54 1.31 -12.00
CA GLU A 79 -9.58 2.26 -12.57
C GLU A 79 -9.96 3.72 -12.28
N GLN A 80 -11.26 4.02 -12.20
CA GLN A 80 -11.73 5.35 -11.82
C GLN A 80 -11.34 5.65 -10.36
N ILE A 81 -11.63 4.75 -9.41
CA ILE A 81 -11.30 4.94 -7.98
C ILE A 81 -9.79 5.15 -7.79
N MET A 82 -8.98 4.34 -8.48
CA MET A 82 -7.53 4.41 -8.36
C MET A 82 -6.97 5.67 -9.01
N GLU A 83 -7.54 6.14 -10.13
CA GLU A 83 -7.13 7.41 -10.73
C GLU A 83 -7.56 8.61 -9.89
N GLU A 84 -8.75 8.61 -9.27
CA GLU A 84 -9.14 9.64 -8.30
C GLU A 84 -8.10 9.73 -7.16
N GLN A 85 -7.63 8.59 -6.63
CA GLN A 85 -6.56 8.60 -5.63
C GLN A 85 -5.24 9.19 -6.19
N ARG A 86 -4.82 8.80 -7.39
CA ARG A 86 -3.58 9.32 -8.00
C ARG A 86 -3.67 10.81 -8.33
N SER A 87 -4.83 11.28 -8.81
CA SER A 87 -5.16 12.69 -9.04
C SER A 87 -5.00 13.51 -7.76
N LEU A 88 -5.53 13.01 -6.64
CA LEU A 88 -5.36 13.63 -5.33
C LEU A 88 -3.86 13.77 -4.97
N PHE A 89 -3.07 12.71 -5.13
CA PHE A 89 -1.65 12.73 -4.78
C PHE A 89 -0.86 13.73 -5.62
N ARG A 90 -1.12 13.79 -6.92
CA ARG A 90 -0.50 14.76 -7.84
C ARG A 90 -0.91 16.20 -7.52
N ARG A 91 -2.15 16.42 -7.06
CA ARG A 91 -2.67 17.75 -6.69
C ARG A 91 -2.01 18.30 -5.44
N TRP A 92 -1.62 17.42 -4.51
CA TRP A 92 -1.05 17.79 -3.21
C TRP A 92 0.38 17.25 -3.03
N PRO A 93 1.37 17.76 -3.80
CA PRO A 93 2.73 17.22 -3.80
C PRO A 93 3.49 17.44 -2.49
N GLY A 94 3.03 18.35 -1.61
CA GLY A 94 3.63 18.60 -0.30
C GLY A 94 3.28 17.56 0.77
N ILE A 95 2.23 16.75 0.54
CA ILE A 95 1.77 15.71 1.46
C ILE A 95 2.36 14.36 1.06
N ASP A 96 3.00 13.69 2.02
CA ASP A 96 3.39 12.28 1.86
C ASP A 96 2.16 11.36 2.03
N PHE A 97 1.74 10.71 0.95
CA PHE A 97 0.62 9.78 0.96
C PHE A 97 1.09 8.34 1.03
N ILE A 98 0.58 7.54 1.95
CA ILE A 98 0.80 6.10 1.99
C ILE A 98 -0.43 5.43 1.39
N SER A 99 -0.31 4.91 0.17
CA SER A 99 -1.34 4.09 -0.47
C SER A 99 -1.32 2.68 0.12
N ALA A 100 -2.40 2.28 0.76
CA ALA A 100 -2.49 0.97 1.41
C ALA A 100 -2.36 -0.17 0.38
N HIS A 101 -1.91 -1.34 0.86
CA HIS A 101 -2.00 -2.61 0.12
C HIS A 101 -1.29 -2.62 -1.23
N LEU A 102 -0.08 -2.04 -1.33
CA LEU A 102 0.65 -1.88 -2.60
C LEU A 102 -0.21 -1.20 -3.70
N HIS A 103 -1.04 -0.23 -3.32
CA HIS A 103 -1.99 0.43 -4.21
C HIS A 103 -2.94 -0.56 -4.94
N TRP A 104 -3.19 -1.73 -4.34
CA TRP A 104 -3.89 -2.85 -4.97
C TRP A 104 -3.32 -3.25 -6.34
N MET A 105 -2.03 -3.01 -6.57
CA MET A 105 -1.28 -3.36 -7.78
C MET A 105 -0.10 -4.30 -7.48
N GLY A 106 -0.14 -5.01 -6.35
CA GLY A 106 0.89 -5.98 -6.00
C GLY A 106 1.04 -7.10 -7.05
N ASN A 107 -0.03 -7.44 -7.77
CA ASN A 107 0.00 -8.40 -8.88
C ASN A 107 0.71 -7.88 -10.14
N ASP A 108 0.85 -6.55 -10.29
CA ASP A 108 1.56 -5.88 -11.39
C ASP A 108 2.54 -4.82 -10.84
N LEU A 109 3.64 -5.31 -10.24
CA LEU A 109 4.69 -4.45 -9.69
C LEU A 109 5.35 -3.57 -10.75
N GLY A 110 5.32 -3.97 -12.02
CA GLY A 110 5.84 -3.18 -13.12
C GLY A 110 5.03 -1.90 -13.35
N ARG A 111 3.70 -2.01 -13.32
CA ARG A 111 2.81 -0.84 -13.35
C ARG A 111 2.92 -0.01 -12.08
N LEU A 112 2.97 -0.64 -10.91
CA LEU A 112 3.15 0.08 -9.65
C LEU A 112 4.44 0.90 -9.62
N GLY A 113 5.55 0.35 -10.10
CA GLY A 113 6.82 1.06 -10.20
C GLY A 113 6.73 2.35 -11.02
N ARG A 114 6.11 2.28 -12.21
CA ARG A 114 5.89 3.48 -13.06
C ARG A 114 5.07 4.56 -12.34
N ILE A 115 4.04 4.16 -11.60
CA ILE A 115 3.22 5.11 -10.82
C ILE A 115 4.04 5.77 -9.71
N LEU A 116 4.90 5.02 -9.02
CA LEU A 116 5.78 5.58 -7.98
C LEU A 116 6.81 6.57 -8.55
N ASP A 117 7.28 6.32 -9.79
CA ASP A 117 8.16 7.23 -10.52
C ASP A 117 7.42 8.52 -10.94
N GLU A 118 6.14 8.42 -11.32
CA GLU A 118 5.29 9.55 -11.72
C GLU A 118 4.82 10.42 -10.55
N ILE A 119 4.67 9.85 -9.35
CA ILE A 119 4.07 10.52 -8.18
C ILE A 119 5.07 10.48 -7.01
N PRO A 120 6.00 11.45 -6.90
CA PRO A 120 7.14 11.38 -5.96
C PRO A 120 6.78 11.37 -4.47
N ASN A 121 5.59 11.84 -4.10
CA ASN A 121 5.08 11.87 -2.73
C ASN A 121 4.24 10.64 -2.34
N MET A 122 4.18 9.61 -3.19
CA MET A 122 3.42 8.39 -2.94
C MET A 122 4.28 7.27 -2.31
N TYR A 123 3.91 6.79 -1.14
CA TYR A 123 4.45 5.59 -0.52
C TYR A 123 3.44 4.46 -0.62
N VAL A 124 3.86 3.22 -0.39
CA VAL A 124 2.96 2.07 -0.35
C VAL A 124 3.13 1.25 0.92
N GLY A 125 2.03 0.73 1.44
CA GLY A 125 2.01 -0.17 2.60
C GLY A 125 1.86 -1.64 2.21
N LEU A 126 2.56 -2.53 2.92
CA LEU A 126 2.56 -3.99 2.68
C LEU A 126 1.44 -4.77 3.39
N GLY A 127 0.58 -4.07 4.12
CA GLY A 127 -0.51 -4.66 4.89
C GLY A 127 -1.39 -5.59 4.04
N ALA A 128 -1.73 -6.77 4.59
CA ALA A 128 -2.62 -7.75 3.97
C ALA A 128 -2.24 -8.29 2.57
N VAL A 129 -1.15 -7.87 1.94
CA VAL A 129 -0.81 -8.22 0.53
C VAL A 129 0.55 -8.90 0.35
N LEU A 130 1.15 -9.43 1.42
CA LEU A 130 2.44 -10.14 1.34
C LEU A 130 2.47 -11.21 0.24
N TYR A 131 1.34 -11.89 0.03
CA TYR A 131 1.19 -12.94 -0.96
C TYR A 131 1.41 -12.45 -2.41
N GLU A 132 1.23 -11.16 -2.70
CA GLU A 132 1.51 -10.58 -4.02
C GLU A 132 2.99 -10.49 -4.34
N LEU A 133 3.84 -10.33 -3.33
CA LEU A 133 5.28 -10.42 -3.50
C LEU A 133 5.70 -11.89 -3.71
N GLY A 134 5.07 -12.81 -2.98
CA GLY A 134 5.37 -14.23 -3.02
C GLY A 134 5.05 -14.93 -4.35
N ARG A 135 4.12 -14.43 -5.17
CA ARG A 135 3.84 -15.01 -6.52
C ARG A 135 4.93 -14.71 -7.56
N GLN A 136 5.77 -13.71 -7.31
CA GLN A 136 6.74 -13.20 -8.29
C GLN A 136 8.11 -12.89 -7.63
N PRO A 137 8.69 -13.82 -6.86
CA PRO A 137 9.72 -13.49 -5.86
C PRO A 137 10.97 -12.84 -6.44
N ARG A 138 11.44 -13.29 -7.62
CA ARG A 138 12.61 -12.69 -8.28
C ARG A 138 12.38 -11.22 -8.63
N PHE A 139 11.24 -10.93 -9.26
CA PHE A 139 10.91 -9.56 -9.64
C PHE A 139 10.50 -8.72 -8.42
N ALA A 140 9.82 -9.30 -7.44
CA ALA A 140 9.49 -8.64 -6.18
C ALA A 140 10.75 -8.20 -5.42
N ARG A 141 11.80 -9.03 -5.39
CA ARG A 141 13.11 -8.67 -4.84
C ARG A 141 13.71 -7.47 -5.58
N GLU A 142 13.82 -7.56 -6.89
CA GLU A 142 14.38 -6.46 -7.73
C GLU A 142 13.59 -5.15 -7.53
N TRP A 143 12.27 -5.26 -7.49
CA TRP A 143 11.36 -4.13 -7.28
C TRP A 143 11.51 -3.51 -5.89
N LEU A 144 11.56 -4.33 -4.82
CA LEU A 144 11.75 -3.85 -3.45
C LEU A 144 13.11 -3.19 -3.28
N VAL A 145 14.17 -3.71 -3.90
CA VAL A 145 15.50 -3.07 -3.89
C VAL A 145 15.44 -1.72 -4.61
N ARG A 146 14.78 -1.64 -5.77
CA ARG A 146 14.68 -0.40 -6.56
C ARG A 146 13.85 0.68 -5.87
N TYR A 147 12.71 0.31 -5.30
CA TYR A 147 11.75 1.23 -4.69
C TYR A 147 11.82 1.21 -3.15
N GLN A 148 12.95 0.76 -2.58
CA GLN A 148 13.16 0.56 -1.14
C GLN A 148 12.79 1.78 -0.30
N ASP A 149 12.99 2.99 -0.82
CA ASP A 149 12.68 4.25 -0.14
C ASP A 149 11.19 4.64 -0.24
N ARG A 150 10.31 3.79 -0.75
CA ARG A 150 8.89 4.12 -0.97
C ARG A 150 7.93 3.08 -0.40
N VAL A 151 8.46 2.10 0.35
CA VAL A 151 7.70 0.96 0.86
C VAL A 151 7.74 0.92 2.38
N LEU A 152 6.56 0.82 3.00
CA LEU A 152 6.41 0.73 4.45
C LEU A 152 5.87 -0.64 4.85
N MET A 153 6.45 -1.20 5.91
CA MET A 153 5.93 -2.36 6.59
C MET A 153 4.54 -2.09 7.18
N GLY A 154 3.66 -3.09 7.08
CA GLY A 154 2.33 -3.05 7.66
C GLY A 154 1.67 -4.42 7.57
N LYS A 155 0.69 -4.69 8.44
CA LYS A 155 0.00 -6.01 8.51
C LYS A 155 -1.53 -5.94 8.41
N ASP A 156 -2.13 -4.77 8.65
CA ASP A 156 -3.60 -4.57 8.67
C ASP A 156 -4.35 -5.30 9.80
N SER A 157 -3.63 -6.03 10.67
CA SER A 157 -4.17 -6.71 11.85
C SER A 157 -3.02 -7.07 12.78
N TYR A 158 -3.24 -7.16 14.09
CA TYR A 158 -2.22 -7.65 15.03
C TYR A 158 -2.41 -9.14 15.28
N ASP A 159 -1.49 -9.94 14.75
CA ASP A 159 -1.31 -11.36 15.10
C ASP A 159 0.20 -11.62 15.06
N ARG A 160 0.78 -11.94 16.22
CA ARG A 160 2.23 -12.06 16.37
C ARG A 160 2.81 -13.17 15.50
N GLU A 161 2.12 -14.29 15.37
CA GLU A 161 2.66 -15.47 14.67
C GLU A 161 2.70 -15.25 13.15
N GLU A 162 1.80 -14.43 12.61
CA GLU A 162 1.79 -14.11 11.18
C GLU A 162 3.04 -13.28 10.78
N PHE A 163 3.67 -12.52 11.69
CA PHE A 163 4.91 -11.78 11.40
C PHE A 163 6.08 -12.70 11.05
N ASN A 164 6.11 -13.93 11.58
CA ASN A 164 7.13 -14.92 11.21
C ASN A 164 7.11 -15.20 9.70
N THR A 165 5.93 -15.15 9.06
CA THR A 165 5.84 -15.32 7.60
C THR A 165 6.37 -14.09 6.86
N TYR A 166 6.15 -12.88 7.37
CA TYR A 166 6.72 -11.67 6.78
C TYR A 166 8.25 -11.69 6.83
N PHE A 167 8.81 -11.94 8.02
CA PHE A 167 10.27 -12.05 8.20
C PHE A 167 10.85 -13.15 7.30
N ARG A 168 10.21 -14.32 7.25
CA ARG A 168 10.65 -15.41 6.36
C ARG A 168 10.64 -15.00 4.89
N VAL A 169 9.59 -14.31 4.41
CA VAL A 169 9.52 -13.82 3.03
C VAL A 169 10.61 -12.78 2.77
N PHE A 170 10.90 -11.87 3.69
CA PHE A 170 11.84 -10.79 3.40
C PHE A 170 13.31 -11.17 3.59
N GLU A 171 13.63 -11.93 4.63
CA GLU A 171 14.99 -12.09 5.15
C GLU A 171 15.68 -13.37 4.67
N THR A 172 14.93 -14.35 4.19
CA THR A 172 15.50 -15.67 3.85
C THR A 172 15.56 -15.89 2.36
N ALA A 173 16.37 -16.86 1.95
CA ALA A 173 16.34 -17.46 0.61
C ALA A 173 15.47 -18.73 0.56
N ASP A 174 14.56 -18.93 1.52
CA ASP A 174 13.75 -20.14 1.60
C ASP A 174 12.82 -20.28 0.40
N GLU A 175 12.69 -21.49 -0.12
CA GLU A 175 11.79 -21.76 -1.23
C GLU A 175 10.54 -22.54 -0.78
N TYR A 176 9.44 -22.31 -1.49
CA TYR A 176 8.28 -23.20 -1.48
C TYR A 176 7.66 -23.47 -0.09
N PHE A 177 7.16 -22.43 0.59
CA PHE A 177 6.48 -22.58 1.89
C PHE A 177 5.01 -22.10 1.86
N PRO A 178 4.12 -22.61 2.75
CA PRO A 178 2.71 -22.22 2.76
C PRO A 178 2.51 -20.76 3.18
N TYR A 179 1.50 -20.11 2.57
CA TYR A 179 0.94 -18.87 3.10
C TYR A 179 -0.13 -19.16 4.16
N TYR A 180 -0.21 -18.35 5.22
CA TYR A 180 -1.11 -18.58 6.34
C TYR A 180 -2.59 -18.30 6.00
N ARG A 181 -2.90 -17.43 5.02
CA ARG A 181 -4.29 -17.16 4.56
C ARG A 181 -4.60 -17.83 3.23
N ARG A 182 -5.07 -19.07 3.31
CA ARG A 182 -5.32 -19.96 2.15
C ARG A 182 -6.31 -19.45 1.11
N TYR A 183 -7.17 -18.49 1.43
CA TYR A 183 -8.15 -17.96 0.48
C TYR A 183 -7.69 -16.66 -0.20
N HIS A 184 -6.68 -15.96 0.34
CA HIS A 184 -6.06 -14.82 -0.34
C HIS A 184 -5.12 -15.27 -1.44
N ALA A 185 -4.40 -16.37 -1.21
CA ALA A 185 -3.48 -16.95 -2.17
C ALA A 185 -3.48 -18.48 -2.07
N PHE A 186 -3.41 -19.13 -3.23
CA PHE A 186 -3.30 -20.58 -3.39
C PHE A 186 -1.90 -21.01 -3.87
N TRP A 187 -0.99 -20.06 -4.04
CA TRP A 187 0.42 -20.31 -4.37
C TRP A 187 1.29 -20.41 -3.13
N ARG A 188 2.51 -20.94 -3.33
CA ARG A 188 3.56 -20.95 -2.31
C ARG A 188 4.24 -19.60 -2.23
N MET A 189 4.75 -19.32 -1.04
CA MET A 189 5.62 -18.19 -0.77
C MET A 189 7.07 -18.61 -0.95
N TYR A 190 7.91 -17.61 -1.20
CA TYR A 190 9.34 -17.72 -1.34
C TYR A 190 9.99 -16.55 -0.61
N GLY A 191 11.17 -16.80 -0.07
CA GLY A 191 12.07 -15.82 0.48
C GLY A 191 12.63 -14.93 -0.63
N LEU A 192 12.81 -13.64 -0.31
CA LEU A 192 13.30 -12.63 -1.23
C LEU A 192 14.79 -12.34 -1.01
N ASP A 193 15.38 -12.81 0.10
CA ASP A 193 16.79 -12.58 0.45
C ASP A 193 17.17 -11.10 0.26
N LEU A 194 16.39 -10.22 0.90
CA LEU A 194 16.58 -8.78 0.80
C LEU A 194 17.84 -8.37 1.58
N PRO A 195 18.65 -7.44 1.03
CA PRO A 195 19.78 -6.87 1.75
C PRO A 195 19.36 -6.16 3.05
N ASP A 196 20.22 -6.18 4.06
CA ASP A 196 19.97 -5.55 5.37
C ASP A 196 19.59 -4.07 5.28
N ASP A 197 20.18 -3.30 4.37
CA ASP A 197 19.85 -1.89 4.15
C ASP A 197 18.42 -1.70 3.61
N VAL A 198 17.96 -2.60 2.74
CA VAL A 198 16.58 -2.60 2.25
C VAL A 198 15.62 -3.01 3.37
N LEU A 199 15.97 -4.02 4.17
CA LEU A 199 15.16 -4.49 5.30
C LEU A 199 14.93 -3.37 6.32
N ARG A 200 15.97 -2.64 6.74
CA ARG A 200 15.84 -1.53 7.70
C ARG A 200 14.90 -0.44 7.18
N LYS A 201 15.02 -0.07 5.90
CA LYS A 201 14.13 0.92 5.26
C LYS A 201 12.68 0.50 5.28
N VAL A 202 12.39 -0.73 4.86
CA VAL A 202 11.03 -1.29 4.85
C VAL A 202 10.48 -1.38 6.28
N TYR A 203 11.28 -1.85 7.23
CA TYR A 203 10.83 -2.09 8.61
C TYR A 203 10.62 -0.82 9.41
N TYR A 204 11.47 0.19 9.25
CA TYR A 204 11.34 1.39 10.10
C TYR A 204 11.93 2.68 9.53
N GLU A 205 13.02 2.69 8.76
CA GLU A 205 13.65 3.96 8.40
C GLU A 205 12.73 4.83 7.51
N ASN A 206 11.92 4.23 6.63
CA ASN A 206 10.91 4.96 5.86
C ASN A 206 9.83 5.57 6.76
N ALA A 207 9.36 4.83 7.77
CA ALA A 207 8.37 5.34 8.71
C ALA A 207 8.97 6.48 9.55
N LEU A 208 10.21 6.34 10.04
CA LEU A 208 10.93 7.38 10.79
C LEU A 208 11.22 8.64 9.96
N ARG A 209 11.26 8.53 8.63
CA ARG A 209 11.47 9.66 7.74
C ARG A 209 10.20 10.48 7.54
N ILE A 210 9.05 9.83 7.36
CA ILE A 210 7.81 10.54 6.94
C ILE A 210 6.80 10.75 8.06
N ILE A 211 6.92 10.02 9.18
CA ILE A 211 5.99 10.16 10.31
C ILE A 211 6.64 11.04 11.39
N PRO A 212 6.16 12.28 11.60
CA PRO A 212 6.71 13.16 12.61
C PRO A 212 6.47 12.63 14.02
N GLY A 213 7.41 12.89 14.93
CA GLY A 213 7.28 12.56 16.35
C GLY A 213 7.57 11.10 16.73
N LEU A 214 8.01 10.24 15.80
CA LEU A 214 8.48 8.90 16.17
C LEU A 214 9.81 8.95 16.93
N ASP A 215 9.85 8.25 18.07
CA ASP A 215 11.04 8.14 18.93
C ASP A 215 12.10 7.25 18.28
N ARG A 216 13.11 7.88 17.67
CA ARG A 216 14.21 7.20 16.97
C ARG A 216 15.05 6.30 17.88
N SER A 217 15.08 6.56 19.19
CA SER A 217 15.86 5.76 20.15
C SER A 217 15.32 4.34 20.33
N ARG A 218 14.07 4.08 19.90
CA ARG A 218 13.43 2.75 19.95
C ARG A 218 13.82 1.84 18.79
N PHE A 219 14.61 2.33 17.84
CA PHE A 219 15.00 1.59 16.65
C PHE A 219 16.52 1.35 16.62
N PRO A 220 16.99 0.25 16.00
CA PRO A 220 18.41 -0.01 15.84
C PRO A 220 19.14 1.16 15.17
N GLY A 221 20.27 1.58 15.75
CA GLY A 221 21.06 2.72 15.25
C GLY A 221 20.58 4.10 15.71
N GLY A 222 19.64 4.19 16.67
CA GLY A 222 18.99 5.42 17.14
C GLY A 222 19.84 6.47 17.88
N ALA A 223 21.16 6.50 17.69
CA ALA A 223 21.99 7.66 18.03
C ALA A 223 22.18 8.50 16.75
N GLU A 224 21.84 9.80 16.81
CA GLU A 224 21.69 10.73 15.68
C GLU A 224 22.72 10.59 14.54
N PRO A 225 22.28 10.58 13.25
CA PRO A 225 23.12 11.10 12.17
C PRO A 225 23.13 12.63 12.22
N ALA A 226 24.32 13.19 12.02
CA ALA A 226 24.64 14.62 12.09
C ALA A 226 23.65 15.52 11.31
N GLN A 227 23.40 16.70 11.89
CA GLN A 227 22.71 17.81 11.23
C GLN A 227 23.25 18.01 9.80
N GLY A 228 22.38 17.86 8.80
CA GLY A 228 22.73 18.01 7.40
C GLY A 228 21.48 18.14 6.52
N GLU A 229 21.11 19.40 6.25
CA GLU A 229 20.29 19.86 5.12
C GLU A 229 18.81 19.46 5.11
N SER A 230 18.03 20.06 6.02
CA SER A 230 16.65 20.44 5.70
C SER A 230 16.67 21.61 4.71
N GLY A 231 16.88 21.32 3.44
CA GLY A 231 16.82 22.28 2.34
C GLY A 231 15.66 21.95 1.41
N ARG A 232 14.41 22.17 1.82
CA ARG A 232 13.33 22.40 0.83
C ARG A 232 13.39 23.87 0.46
N GLY A 233 14.18 24.19 -0.56
CA GLY A 233 14.25 25.53 -1.15
C GLY A 233 13.23 25.69 -2.27
N GLY A 234 12.52 26.81 -2.24
CA GLY A 234 11.93 27.51 -3.40
C GLY A 234 10.63 26.96 -3.94
#